data_AF-X1GM11-F1
#
_entry.id   AF-X1GM11-F1
#
_cell.length_a   1.000
_cell.length_b   1.000
_cell.length_c   1.000
_cell.angle_alpha   90.00
_cell.angle_beta   90.00
_cell.angle_gamma   90.00
#
_symmetry.space_group_name_H-M   'P 1'
#
loop_
_entity.id
_entity.type
_entity.pdbx_description
1 polymer ?
#
loop_
_entity_poly.entity_id
_entity_poly.type
_entity_poly.pdbx_seq_one_letter_code
_entity_poly.pdbx_strand_id
1 'polypeptide(L)'
;MSSIGRQVNSTVMGVIGAVIFILVGVALGPTVTIAIADINATSMADVVMGDVIVTLAGFVAFFYYLGIVLGGLAMIWATTKTGS
;
A
#
# COMPACT_ATOMS: atom_id res chain seq x y z
N MET A 1 -3.06 4.72 -35.29
CA MET A 1 -3.05 3.55 -34.38
C MET A 1 -4.40 2.85 -34.45
N SER A 2 -4.41 1.52 -34.59
CA SER A 2 -5.64 0.72 -34.51
C SER A 2 -6.31 0.87 -33.13
N SER A 3 -7.62 0.58 -33.02
CA SER A 3 -8.31 0.59 -31.72
C SER A 3 -7.66 -0.38 -30.73
N ILE A 4 -7.24 -1.56 -31.23
CA ILE A 4 -6.50 -2.58 -30.50
C ILE A 4 -5.17 -2.01 -29.96
N GLY A 5 -4.43 -1.26 -30.77
CA GLY A 5 -3.15 -0.67 -30.35
C GLY A 5 -3.31 0.34 -29.19
N ARG A 6 -4.40 1.11 -29.16
CA ARG A 6 -4.70 2.00 -28.03
C ARG A 6 -5.11 1.22 -26.77
N GLN A 7 -5.88 0.15 -26.93
CA GLN A 7 -6.34 -0.69 -25.83
C GLN A 7 -5.16 -1.39 -25.14
N VAL A 8 -4.26 -1.99 -25.92
CA VAL A 8 -3.04 -2.62 -25.42
C VAL A 8 -2.14 -1.59 -24.72
N ASN A 9 -1.95 -0.41 -25.31
CA ASN A 9 -1.12 0.63 -24.69
C ASN A 9 -1.68 1.10 -23.34
N SER A 10 -3.00 1.28 -23.23
CA SER A 10 -3.65 1.67 -21.97
C SER A 10 -3.48 0.60 -20.89
N THR A 11 -3.68 -0.67 -21.22
CA THR A 11 -3.51 -1.78 -20.28
C THR A 11 -2.07 -1.90 -19.81
N VAL A 12 -1.09 -1.81 -20.72
CA VAL A 12 0.34 -1.87 -20.37
C VAL A 12 0.73 -0.73 -19.44
N MET A 13 0.34 0.51 -19.75
CA MET A 13 0.62 1.67 -18.88
C MET A 13 -0.03 1.52 -17.50
N GLY A 14 -1.25 0.98 -17.47
CA GLY A 14 -1.97 0.69 -16.24
C GLY A 14 -1.28 -0.35 -15.34
N VAL A 15 -0.84 -1.46 -15.93
CA VAL A 15 -0.10 -2.52 -15.21
C VAL A 15 1.24 -1.98 -14.70
N ILE A 16 1.97 -1.21 -15.51
CA ILE A 16 3.22 -0.57 -15.10
C ILE A 16 2.99 0.35 -13.89
N GLY A 17 1.92 1.17 -13.92
CA GLY A 17 1.55 2.03 -12.79
C GLY A 17 1.27 1.24 -11.51
N ALA A 18 0.55 0.13 -11.59
CA ALA A 18 0.27 -0.74 -10.44
C ALA A 18 1.55 -1.36 -9.87
N VAL A 19 2.47 -1.82 -10.74
CA VAL A 19 3.77 -2.37 -10.33
C VAL A 19 4.61 -1.30 -9.63
N ILE A 20 4.71 -0.09 -10.18
CA ILE A 20 5.44 1.03 -9.57
C ILE A 20 4.85 1.35 -8.19
N PHE A 21 3.53 1.43 -8.06
CA PHE A 21 2.87 1.67 -6.79
C PHE A 21 3.24 0.61 -5.74
N ILE A 22 3.20 -0.67 -6.10
CA ILE A 22 3.57 -1.76 -5.20
C ILE A 22 5.05 -1.63 -4.78
N LEU A 23 5.95 -1.40 -5.72
CA LEU A 23 7.38 -1.26 -5.45
C LEU A 23 7.68 -0.07 -4.51
N VAL A 24 7.09 1.08 -4.79
CA VAL A 24 7.23 2.28 -3.94
C VAL A 24 6.63 2.05 -2.57
N GLY A 25 5.41 1.50 -2.50
CA GLY A 25 4.75 1.20 -1.23
C GLY A 25 5.57 0.25 -0.35
N VAL A 26 6.12 -0.82 -0.95
CA VAL A 26 6.98 -1.78 -0.24
C VAL A 26 8.27 -1.12 0.24
N ALA A 27 8.91 -0.30 -0.60
CA ALA A 27 10.13 0.42 -0.25
C ALA A 27 9.93 1.42 0.89
N LEU A 28 8.75 2.04 0.99
CA LEU A 28 8.40 2.96 2.07
C LEU A 28 7.93 2.26 3.36
N GLY A 29 7.64 0.96 3.31
CA GLY A 29 7.13 0.19 4.45
C GLY A 29 8.01 0.22 5.71
N PRO A 30 9.35 0.05 5.60
CA PRO A 30 10.25 0.19 6.74
C PRO A 30 10.18 1.57 7.41
N THR A 31 10.11 2.64 6.62
CA THR A 31 10.01 4.02 7.14
C THR A 31 8.73 4.26 7.93
N VAL A 32 7.59 3.77 7.41
CA VAL A 32 6.29 3.86 8.10
C VAL A 32 6.31 3.07 9.40
N THR A 33 6.90 1.88 9.38
CA THR A 33 6.96 0.99 10.57
C THR A 33 7.85 1.59 11.66
N ILE A 34 9.01 2.15 11.29
CA ILE A 34 9.94 2.80 12.23
C ILE A 34 9.29 4.04 12.86
N ALA A 35 8.66 4.90 12.06
CA ALA A 35 8.00 6.10 12.57
C ALA A 35 6.91 5.79 13.61
N ILE A 36 6.19 4.67 13.45
CA ILE A 36 5.16 4.24 14.40
C ILE A 36 5.77 3.63 15.66
N ALA A 37 6.85 2.84 15.52
CA ALA A 37 7.57 2.28 16.66
C ALA A 37 8.14 3.39 17.56
N ASP A 38 8.69 4.46 16.96
CA ASP A 38 9.22 5.62 17.69
C ASP A 38 8.11 6.39 18.45
N ILE A 39 6.93 6.55 17.84
CA ILE A 39 5.77 7.17 18.48
C ILE A 39 5.35 6.37 19.72
N ASN A 40 5.29 5.04 19.62
CA ASN A 40 4.91 4.19 20.76
C ASN A 40 5.91 4.25 21.91
N ALA A 41 7.22 4.29 21.61
CA ALA A 41 8.26 4.28 22.62
C ALA A 41 8.34 5.60 23.41
N THR A 42 8.03 6.73 22.78
CA THR A 42 8.19 8.06 23.39
C THR A 42 6.92 8.63 24.04
N SER A 43 5.72 8.19 23.63
CA SER A 43 4.46 8.80 24.07
C SER A 43 3.63 7.97 25.07
N MET A 44 3.95 6.69 25.27
CA MET A 44 3.09 5.75 26.02
C MET A 44 3.65 5.30 27.39
N ALA A 45 4.81 5.82 27.82
CA ALA A 45 5.53 5.32 28.99
C ALA A 45 4.73 5.38 30.32
N ASP A 46 3.70 6.22 30.42
CA ASP A 46 2.92 6.45 31.66
C ASP A 46 1.40 6.22 31.51
N VAL A 47 0.94 5.56 30.44
CA VAL A 47 -0.51 5.44 30.15
C VAL A 47 -1.02 4.02 30.44
N VAL A 48 -2.04 3.90 31.28
CA VAL A 48 -2.71 2.62 31.65
C VAL A 48 -3.31 1.87 30.44
N MET A 49 -3.59 2.59 29.34
CA MET A 49 -4.03 2.06 28.03
C MET A 49 -2.87 1.77 27.04
N GLY A 50 -1.62 1.92 27.46
CA GLY A 50 -0.43 1.80 26.61
C GLY A 50 -0.33 0.43 25.93
N ASP A 51 -0.61 -0.66 26.65
CA ASP A 51 -0.54 -2.02 26.10
C ASP A 51 -1.50 -2.25 24.93
N VAL A 52 -2.71 -1.69 24.99
CA VAL A 52 -3.71 -1.82 23.92
C VAL A 52 -3.26 -1.06 22.66
N ILE A 53 -2.69 0.13 22.85
CA ILE A 53 -2.21 0.97 21.75
C ILE A 53 -0.95 0.35 21.10
N VAL A 54 -0.01 -0.15 21.90
CA VAL A 54 1.16 -0.88 21.42
C VAL A 54 0.74 -2.14 20.65
N THR A 55 -0.26 -2.86 21.14
CA THR A 55 -0.82 -4.03 20.46
C THR A 55 -1.44 -3.67 19.11
N LEU A 56 -2.27 -2.61 19.05
CA LEU A 56 -2.87 -2.13 17.80
C LEU A 56 -1.81 -1.64 16.81
N ALA A 57 -0.79 -0.93 17.29
CA ALA A 57 0.32 -0.47 16.48
C ALA A 57 1.16 -1.62 15.90
N GLY A 58 1.27 -2.74 16.61
CA GLY A 58 1.88 -3.97 16.09
C GLY A 58 1.19 -4.51 14.83
N PHE A 59 -0.11 -4.26 14.66
CA PHE A 59 -0.85 -4.65 13.46
C PHE A 59 -0.74 -3.64 12.31
N VAL A 60 -0.19 -2.44 12.51
CA VAL A 60 -0.19 -1.40 11.48
C VAL A 60 0.65 -1.80 10.27
N ALA A 61 1.80 -2.43 10.48
CA ALA A 61 2.61 -2.95 9.38
C ALA A 61 1.82 -3.95 8.52
N PHE A 62 1.06 -4.84 9.16
CA PHE A 62 0.19 -5.79 8.47
C PHE A 62 -0.88 -5.09 7.62
N PHE A 63 -1.61 -4.12 8.20
CA PHE A 63 -2.63 -3.37 7.47
C PHE A 63 -2.05 -2.50 6.35
N TYR A 64 -0.85 -1.95 6.53
CA TYR A 64 -0.15 -1.18 5.50
C TYR A 64 0.17 -2.04 4.27
N TYR A 65 0.80 -3.20 4.46
CA TYR A 65 1.11 -4.10 3.35
C TYR A 65 -0.16 -4.69 2.73
N LEU A 66 -1.19 -5.00 3.53
CA LEU A 66 -2.48 -5.43 3.03
C LEU A 66 -3.11 -4.36 2.11
N GLY A 67 -3.05 -3.09 2.52
CA GLY A 67 -3.54 -1.96 1.72
C GLY A 67 -2.80 -1.81 0.40
N ILE A 68 -1.48 -2.00 0.37
CA ILE A 68 -0.68 -1.95 -0.87
C ILE A 68 -1.09 -3.07 -1.82
N VAL A 69 -1.20 -4.31 -1.31
CA VAL A 69 -1.57 -5.46 -2.13
C VAL A 69 -2.97 -5.30 -2.71
N LEU A 70 -3.95 -4.93 -1.88
CA LEU A 70 -5.32 -4.71 -2.32
C LEU A 70 -5.44 -3.51 -3.29
N GLY A 71 -4.70 -2.43 -3.05
CA GLY A 71 -4.65 -1.28 -3.95
C GLY A 71 -4.03 -1.62 -5.32
N GLY A 72 -2.97 -2.43 -5.33
CA GLY A 72 -2.36 -2.94 -6.56
C GLY A 72 -3.34 -3.80 -7.38
N LEU A 73 -4.05 -4.72 -6.72
CA LEU A 73 -5.08 -5.54 -7.36
C LEU A 73 -6.23 -4.69 -7.92
N ALA A 74 -6.69 -3.67 -7.19
CA ALA A 74 -7.73 -2.76 -7.65
C ALA A 74 -7.30 -1.98 -8.90
N MET A 75 -6.04 -1.52 -8.97
CA MET A 75 -5.51 -0.83 -10.15
C MET A 75 -5.39 -1.75 -11.38
N ILE A 76 -4.95 -3.00 -11.20
CA ILE A 76 -4.90 -3.99 -12.28
C ILE A 76 -6.33 -4.30 -12.78
N TRP A 77 -7.28 -4.43 -11.86
CA TRP A 77 -8.67 -4.66 -12.24
C TRP A 77 -9.31 -3.47 -12.97
N ALA A 78 -9.06 -2.24 -12.52
CA ALA A 78 -9.54 -1.04 -13.20
C ALA A 78 -8.99 -0.94 -14.64
N THR A 79 -7.72 -1.24 -14.83
CA THR A 79 -7.06 -1.13 -16.14
C THR A 79 -7.55 -2.19 -17.13
N THR A 80 -7.93 -3.37 -16.65
CA THR A 80 -8.55 -4.42 -17.48
C THR A 80 -10.02 -4.13 -17.85
N LYS A 81 -10.81 -3.52 -16.95
CA LYS A 81 -12.21 -3.17 -17.23
C LYS A 81 -12.38 -1.94 -18.13
N THR A 82 -11.44 -1.00 -18.10
CA THR A 82 -11.50 0.21 -18.95
C THR A 82 -11.07 -0.10 -20.39
N GLY A 83 -10.45 -1.26 -20.61
CA GLY A 83 -10.02 -1.75 -21.91
C GLY A 83 -11.02 -2.65 -22.63
N SER A 84 -12.28 -2.77 -22.17
CA SER A 84 -13.37 -3.53 -22.82
C SER A 84 -14.53 -2.61 -23.16
#